data_AF-A0A9J6QIL3-F1
#
_entry.id   AF-A0A9J6QIL3-F1
#
_cell.length_a   1.000
_cell.length_b   1.000
_cell.length_c   1.000
_cell.angle_alpha   90.00
_cell.angle_beta   90.00
_cell.angle_gamma   90.00
#
_symmetry.space_group_name_H-M   'P 1'
#
loop_
_entity.id
_entity.type
_entity.pdbx_description
1 polymer ?
#
loop_
_entity_poly.entity_id
_entity_poly.type
_entity_poly.pdbx_seq_one_letter_code
_entity_poly.pdbx_strand_id
1 'polypeptide(L)'
;MTHVNEKIDERKAVLFTIKTEIIQRLNIQREEHQIDDDTPLFGNGLKLDSVDATEIIVMLDKAFNIQVEESDDPSYMRSINSLASFIIHKKTA
;
A
#
# COMPACT_ATOMS: atom_id res chain seq x y z
N MET A 1 27.98 6.52 7.84
CA MET A 1 27.17 5.28 7.88
C MET A 1 25.71 5.56 8.25
N THR A 2 25.13 6.70 7.82
CA THR A 2 23.86 7.21 8.36
C THR A 2 22.65 7.06 7.43
N HIS A 3 22.85 6.76 6.15
CA HIS A 3 21.76 6.83 5.15
C HIS A 3 20.90 5.57 5.01
N VAL A 4 21.23 4.46 5.68
CA VAL A 4 20.48 3.20 5.55
C VAL A 4 19.27 3.15 6.48
N ASN A 5 19.39 3.68 7.70
CA ASN A 5 18.30 3.63 8.67
C ASN A 5 17.12 4.53 8.29
N GLU A 6 17.37 5.74 7.77
CA GLU A 6 16.31 6.68 7.38
C GLU A 6 15.35 6.10 6.32
N LYS A 7 15.90 5.40 5.32
CA LYS A 7 15.07 4.77 4.27
C LYS A 7 14.24 3.60 4.80
N ILE A 8 14.76 2.87 5.79
CA ILE A 8 14.03 1.76 6.42
C ILE A 8 12.86 2.31 7.23
N ASP A 9 13.09 3.38 8.00
CA ASP A 9 12.05 4.01 8.81
C ASP A 9 10.96 4.66 7.95
N GLU A 10 11.34 5.34 6.85
CA GLU A 10 10.36 5.87 5.89
C GLU A 10 9.51 4.75 5.28
N ARG A 11 10.13 3.64 4.86
CA ARG A 11 9.38 2.51 4.30
C ARG A 11 8.39 1.92 5.31
N LYS A 12 8.80 1.77 6.57
CA LYS A 12 7.90 1.30 7.64
C LYS A 12 6.74 2.25 7.88
N ALA A 13 7.00 3.56 7.87
CA ALA A 13 5.95 4.55 8.00
C ALA A 13 4.94 4.47 6.85
N VAL A 14 5.41 4.32 5.61
CA VAL A 14 4.54 4.14 4.43
C VAL A 14 3.71 2.85 4.55
N LEU A 15 4.32 1.72 4.93
CA LEU A 15 3.61 0.46 5.14
C LEU A 15 2.50 0.58 6.19
N PHE A 16 2.80 1.24 7.31
CA PHE A 16 1.85 1.49 8.39
C PHE A 16 0.68 2.35 7.92
N THR A 17 0.96 3.47 7.25
CA THR A 17 -0.07 4.36 6.69
C THR A 17 -0.97 3.61 5.69
N ILE A 18 -0.40 2.82 4.80
CA ILE A 18 -1.18 2.01 3.84
C ILE A 18 -2.12 1.06 4.58
N LYS A 19 -1.61 0.32 5.58
CA LYS A 19 -2.42 -0.61 6.37
C LYS A 19 -3.56 0.09 7.08
N THR A 20 -3.28 1.21 7.75
CA THR A 20 -4.28 2.05 8.41
C THR A 20 -5.36 2.48 7.41
N GLU A 21 -4.97 3.06 6.27
CA GLU A 21 -5.92 3.56 5.27
C GLU A 21 -6.78 2.44 4.67
N ILE A 22 -6.18 1.28 4.36
CA ILE A 22 -6.90 0.10 3.87
C ILE A 22 -7.91 -0.38 4.90
N ILE A 23 -7.50 -0.52 6.18
CA ILE A 23 -8.39 -0.95 7.26
C ILE A 23 -9.55 0.03 7.44
N GLN A 24 -9.28 1.34 7.44
CA GLN A 24 -10.29 2.36 7.65
C GLN A 24 -11.25 2.49 6.47
N ARG A 25 -10.76 2.47 5.24
CA ARG A 25 -11.59 2.62 4.02
C ARG A 25 -12.40 1.38 3.70
N LEU A 26 -11.80 0.20 3.89
CA LEU A 26 -12.43 -1.08 3.58
C LEU A 26 -13.10 -1.70 4.81
N ASN A 27 -13.11 -0.98 5.93
CA ASN A 27 -13.72 -1.39 7.20
C ASN A 27 -13.32 -2.82 7.64
N ILE A 28 -12.03 -3.12 7.52
CA ILE A 28 -11.49 -4.45 7.81
C ILE A 28 -11.43 -4.64 9.34
N GLN A 29 -11.98 -5.73 9.85
CA GLN A 29 -11.87 -6.10 11.27
C GLN A 29 -10.52 -6.75 11.59
N ARG A 30 -9.43 -6.05 11.29
CA ARG A 30 -8.04 -6.46 11.52
C ARG A 30 -7.26 -5.25 11.98
N GLU A 31 -6.28 -5.47 12.86
CA GLU A 31 -5.30 -4.43 13.18
C GLU A 31 -4.10 -4.51 12.24
N GLU A 32 -3.43 -3.38 12.07
CA GLU A 32 -2.29 -3.18 11.17
C GLU A 32 -1.16 -4.19 11.44
N HIS A 33 -0.92 -4.49 12.71
CA HIS A 33 0.09 -5.46 13.13
C HIS A 33 -0.30 -6.93 12.84
N GLN A 34 -1.57 -7.21 12.51
CA GLN A 34 -2.04 -8.54 12.15
C GLN A 34 -1.92 -8.81 10.65
N ILE A 35 -1.68 -7.77 9.86
CA ILE A 35 -1.53 -7.87 8.42
C ILE A 35 -0.04 -7.88 8.11
N ASP A 36 0.45 -8.97 7.54
CA ASP A 36 1.84 -9.07 7.10
C ASP A 36 2.08 -8.18 5.86
N ASP A 37 3.28 -7.64 5.70
CA ASP A 37 3.61 -6.79 4.55
C ASP A 37 3.52 -7.58 3.23
N ASP A 38 3.84 -8.88 3.25
CA ASP A 38 3.74 -9.76 2.10
C ASP A 38 2.34 -10.38 1.94
N THR A 39 1.36 -9.95 2.76
CA THR A 39 -0.03 -10.39 2.62
C THR A 39 -0.58 -9.99 1.25
N PRO A 40 -1.13 -10.94 0.48
CA PRO A 40 -1.81 -10.61 -0.77
C PRO A 40 -3.03 -9.73 -0.53
N LEU A 41 -3.20 -8.65 -1.30
CA LEU A 41 -4.41 -7.83 -1.20
C LEU A 41 -5.65 -8.61 -1.69
N PHE A 42 -5.50 -9.32 -2.81
CA PHE A 42 -6.57 -10.07 -3.47
C PHE A 42 -6.48 -11.57 -3.20
N GLY A 43 -7.60 -12.27 -3.33
CA GLY A 43 -7.65 -13.72 -3.20
C GLY A 43 -7.50 -14.16 -1.74
N ASN A 44 -6.46 -14.92 -1.40
CA ASN A 44 -6.35 -15.60 -0.10
C ASN A 44 -5.82 -14.75 1.07
N GLY A 45 -5.37 -13.51 0.82
CA GLY A 45 -4.89 -12.61 1.89
C GLY A 45 -6.01 -11.77 2.47
N LEU A 46 -6.08 -10.48 2.12
CA LEU A 46 -7.12 -9.55 2.60
C LEU A 46 -8.49 -9.78 1.99
N LYS A 47 -8.60 -10.67 0.98
CA LYS A 47 -9.87 -11.02 0.30
C LYS A 47 -10.58 -9.79 -0.25
N LEU A 48 -9.80 -8.83 -0.75
CA LEU A 48 -10.36 -7.64 -1.38
C LEU A 48 -11.02 -7.98 -2.70
N ASP A 49 -12.13 -7.30 -2.98
CA ASP A 49 -12.86 -7.41 -4.24
C ASP A 49 -12.41 -6.33 -5.24
N SER A 50 -12.89 -6.41 -6.48
CA SER A 50 -12.59 -5.42 -7.53
C SER A 50 -13.07 -4.01 -7.20
N VAL A 51 -14.08 -3.88 -6.34
CA VAL A 51 -14.54 -2.57 -5.83
C VAL A 51 -13.49 -1.96 -4.89
N ASP A 52 -12.97 -2.77 -3.97
CA ASP A 52 -11.94 -2.34 -3.02
C ASP A 52 -10.64 -1.94 -3.73
N ALA A 53 -10.29 -2.63 -4.82
CA ALA A 53 -9.17 -2.28 -5.68
C ALA A 53 -9.24 -0.82 -6.15
N THR A 54 -10.44 -0.37 -6.52
CA THR A 54 -10.69 0.99 -6.99
C THR A 54 -10.53 2.00 -5.85
N GLU A 55 -11.00 1.65 -4.65
CA GLU A 55 -10.83 2.49 -3.46
C GLU A 55 -9.36 2.65 -3.07
N ILE A 56 -8.54 1.60 -3.23
CA ILE A 56 -7.09 1.69 -3.03
C ILE A 56 -6.46 2.67 -4.02
N ILE A 57 -6.85 2.64 -5.31
CA ILE A 57 -6.34 3.58 -6.31
C ILE A 57 -6.72 5.03 -5.95
N VAL A 58 -7.97 5.25 -5.52
CA VAL A 58 -8.42 6.57 -5.05
C VAL A 58 -7.70 7.01 -3.78
N MET A 59 -7.36 6.07 -2.90
CA MET A 59 -6.55 6.33 -1.71
C MET A 59 -5.14 6.78 -2.08
N LEU A 60 -4.50 6.16 -3.08
CA LEU A 60 -3.17 6.59 -3.56
C LEU A 60 -3.20 8.05 -4.04
N ASP A 61 -4.23 8.43 -4.80
CA ASP A 61 -4.41 9.79 -5.28
C ASP A 61 -4.68 10.77 -4.12
N LYS A 62 -5.59 10.44 -3.19
CA LYS A 62 -5.97 11.36 -2.11
C LYS A 62 -4.98 11.46 -0.95
N ALA A 63 -4.38 10.33 -0.55
CA ALA A 63 -3.51 10.26 0.62
C ALA A 63 -2.05 10.55 0.26
N PHE A 64 -1.62 10.13 -0.93
CA PHE A 64 -0.22 10.27 -1.37
C PHE A 64 -0.04 11.21 -2.56
N ASN A 65 -1.12 11.72 -3.16
CA ASN A 65 -1.07 12.55 -4.36
C ASN A 65 -0.38 11.81 -5.53
N ILE A 66 -0.58 10.49 -5.60
CA ILE A 66 -0.01 9.60 -6.62
C ILE A 66 -1.13 9.13 -7.54
N GLN A 67 -1.00 9.50 -8.81
CA GLN A 67 -1.90 9.05 -9.85
C GLN A 67 -1.37 7.75 -10.47
N VAL A 68 -2.22 6.72 -10.51
CA VAL A 68 -1.94 5.47 -11.22
C VAL A 68 -2.27 5.66 -12.69
N GLU A 69 -1.31 5.40 -13.55
CA GLU A 69 -1.48 5.40 -15.01
C GLU A 69 -1.73 3.99 -15.56
N GLU A 70 -2.31 3.86 -16.74
CA GLU A 70 -2.49 2.55 -17.40
C GLU A 70 -1.16 1.86 -17.74
N SER A 71 -0.08 2.64 -17.84
CA SER A 71 1.29 2.15 -18.05
C SER A 71 1.93 1.58 -16.78
N ASP A 72 1.35 1.83 -15.60
CA ASP A 72 1.89 1.33 -14.34
C ASP A 72 1.66 -0.17 -14.20
N ASP A 73 2.67 -0.88 -13.70
CA ASP A 73 2.63 -2.34 -13.60
C ASP A 73 1.62 -2.78 -12.51
N PRO A 74 0.57 -3.55 -12.85
CA PRO A 74 -0.48 -3.93 -11.90
C PRO A 74 0.03 -4.79 -10.72
N SER A 75 1.28 -5.26 -10.74
CA SER A 75 1.91 -5.95 -9.61
C SER A 75 2.00 -5.10 -8.34
N TYR A 76 1.88 -3.77 -8.41
CA TYR A 76 1.76 -2.91 -7.22
C TYR A 76 0.56 -3.32 -6.35
N MET A 77 -0.49 -3.88 -6.95
CA MET A 77 -1.70 -4.37 -6.27
C MET A 77 -1.57 -5.80 -5.71
N ARG A 78 -0.41 -6.46 -5.83
CA ARG A 78 -0.25 -7.85 -5.38
C ARG A 78 -0.24 -7.97 -3.86
N SER A 79 0.51 -7.13 -3.16
CA SER A 79 0.68 -7.13 -1.70
C SER A 79 0.92 -5.72 -1.18
N ILE A 80 0.85 -5.54 0.14
CA ILE A 80 1.14 -4.26 0.80
C ILE A 80 2.58 -3.81 0.50
N ASN A 81 3.51 -4.77 0.48
CA ASN A 81 4.91 -4.55 0.17
C ASN A 81 5.10 -3.96 -1.24
N SER A 82 4.38 -4.51 -2.23
CA SER A 82 4.38 -3.98 -3.60
C SER A 82 3.79 -2.57 -3.67
N LEU A 83 2.67 -2.33 -2.97
CA LEU A 83 2.02 -1.03 -2.91
C LEU A 83 2.95 0.04 -2.31
N ALA A 84 3.60 -0.28 -1.18
CA ALA A 84 4.56 0.61 -0.55
C ALA A 84 5.76 0.90 -1.45
N SER A 85 6.24 -0.10 -2.19
CA SER A 85 7.35 0.09 -3.13
C SER A 85 6.96 1.00 -4.28
N PHE A 86 5.74 0.85 -4.80
CA PHE A 86 5.20 1.74 -5.83
C PHE A 86 5.05 3.18 -5.33
N ILE A 87 4.51 3.37 -4.12
CA ILE A 87 4.37 4.70 -3.50
C ILE A 87 5.73 5.38 -3.32
N ILE A 88 6.69 4.67 -2.73
CA ILE A 88 8.04 5.20 -2.49
C ILE A 88 8.72 5.55 -3.82
N HIS A 89 8.55 4.71 -4.85
CA HIS A 89 9.10 4.96 -6.17
C HIS A 89 8.51 6.24 -6.78
N LYS A 90 7.19 6.38 -6.81
CA LYS A 90 6.50 7.57 -7.36
C LYS A 90 6.76 8.84 -6.54
N LYS A 91 6.96 8.74 -5.22
CA LYS A 91 7.27 9.88 -4.34
C LYS A 91 8.72 10.37 -4.49
N THR A 92 9.61 9.50 -4.95
CA THR A 92 11.04 9.82 -5.17
C THR A 92 11.35 10.19 -6.63
N ALA A 93 10.45 9.85 -7.57
CA ALA A 93 10.54 10.18 -8.99
C ALA A 93 10.13 11.63 -9.25
#